data_AF-A0A7S3TQP8-F1
#
_entry.id   AF-A0A7S3TQP8-F1
#
_cell.length_a   1.000
_cell.length_b   1.000
_cell.length_c   1.000
_cell.angle_alpha   90.00
_cell.angle_beta   90.00
_cell.angle_gamma   90.00
#
_symmetry.space_group_name_H-M   'P 1'
#
loop_
_entity.id
_entity.type
_entity.pdbx_description
1 polymer ?
#
loop_
_entity_poly.entity_id
_entity_poly.type
_entity_poly.pdbx_seq_one_letter_code
_entity_poly.pdbx_strand_id
1 'polypeptide(L)'
;HMPTGCGTWPAFWMVGGNSPKKWPVWGEIDIIESVHETTRVSTTLHTDEGCDQSGVVAGKDFTGEWETGASNNPASNCDVKAQGQWANQGCGQKGPEGTTGAPFNAKGG
;
A
#
# COMPACT_ATOMS: atom_id res chain seq x y z
N HIS A 1 12.07 15.39 1.61
CA HIS A 1 10.85 15.98 2.22
C HIS A 1 9.61 15.55 1.44
N MET A 2 8.48 15.33 2.11
CA MET A 2 7.20 14.89 1.54
C MET A 2 5.98 15.58 2.20
N PRO A 3 4.77 15.54 1.61
CA PRO A 3 3.58 16.14 2.21
C PRO A 3 3.11 15.42 3.48
N THR A 4 2.50 16.16 4.42
CA THR A 4 1.92 15.60 5.65
C THR A 4 0.89 16.56 6.26
N GLY A 5 -0.12 16.04 6.95
CA GLY A 5 -1.05 16.82 7.77
C GLY A 5 -2.45 16.21 7.83
N CYS A 6 -3.24 16.64 8.81
CA CYS A 6 -4.62 16.23 9.02
C CYS A 6 -5.44 16.40 7.73
N GLY A 7 -6.19 15.37 7.35
CA GLY A 7 -7.02 15.40 6.12
C GLY A 7 -6.25 15.30 4.80
N THR A 8 -4.92 15.21 4.79
CA THR A 8 -4.15 14.99 3.56
C THR A 8 -4.11 13.50 3.18
N TRP A 9 -3.91 13.22 1.89
CA TRP A 9 -3.67 11.88 1.36
C TRP A 9 -2.65 11.94 0.21
N PRO A 10 -1.35 12.13 0.51
CA PRO A 10 -0.32 12.15 -0.52
C PRO A 10 0.06 10.73 -0.97
N ALA A 11 0.30 10.60 -2.27
CA ALA A 11 0.77 9.37 -2.89
C ALA A 11 1.90 9.65 -3.90
N PHE A 12 2.94 8.82 -3.89
CA PHE A 12 3.90 8.63 -4.98
C PHE A 12 3.78 7.20 -5.48
N TRP A 13 3.30 7.05 -6.70
CA TRP A 13 2.78 5.79 -7.21
C TRP A 13 3.00 5.68 -8.72
N MET A 14 2.86 4.47 -9.25
CA MET A 14 2.92 4.15 -10.67
C MET A 14 1.66 3.41 -11.07
N VAL A 15 1.14 3.72 -12.26
CA VAL A 15 0.01 3.02 -12.87
C VAL A 15 0.32 2.61 -14.29
N GLY A 16 -0.21 1.47 -14.71
CA GLY A 16 -0.09 1.02 -16.09
C GLY A 16 -0.72 2.03 -17.08
N GLY A 17 0.12 2.86 -17.71
CA GLY A 17 -0.35 4.00 -18.52
C GLY A 17 -0.56 3.73 -20.02
N ASN A 18 0.11 2.70 -20.59
CA ASN A 18 0.20 2.52 -22.06
C ASN A 18 -0.32 1.17 -22.57
N SER A 19 -1.34 0.61 -21.91
CA SER A 19 -1.95 -0.67 -22.26
C SER A 19 -3.36 -0.54 -22.83
N PRO A 20 -3.80 -1.43 -23.75
CA PRO A 20 -5.21 -1.55 -24.13
C PRO A 20 -6.11 -1.95 -22.94
N LYS A 21 -5.56 -2.62 -21.93
CA LYS A 21 -6.29 -3.01 -20.73
C LYS A 21 -6.21 -1.88 -19.70
N LYS A 22 -7.35 -1.55 -19.09
CA LYS A 22 -7.47 -0.48 -18.09
C LYS A 22 -7.11 -0.98 -16.70
N TRP A 23 -6.82 -0.03 -15.80
CA TRP A 23 -6.75 -0.29 -14.37
C TRP A 23 -7.99 -1.09 -13.90
N PRO A 24 -7.85 -2.06 -12.98
CA PRO A 24 -6.61 -2.48 -12.31
C PRO A 24 -5.83 -3.57 -13.06
N VAL A 25 -6.28 -3.97 -14.26
CA VAL A 25 -5.73 -5.13 -15.00
C VAL A 25 -4.26 -4.95 -15.42
N TRP A 26 -3.78 -3.72 -15.51
CA TRP A 26 -2.37 -3.41 -15.77
C TRP A 26 -1.57 -3.01 -14.55
N GLY A 27 -2.17 -3.17 -13.39
CA GLY A 27 -1.53 -2.94 -12.12
C GLY A 27 -1.41 -1.46 -11.75
N GLU A 28 -1.24 -1.28 -10.45
CA GLU A 28 -0.83 -0.06 -9.77
C GLU A 28 0.15 -0.43 -8.66
N ILE A 29 1.12 0.44 -8.43
CA ILE A 29 2.12 0.30 -7.37
C ILE A 29 2.16 1.61 -6.60
N ASP A 30 1.68 1.58 -5.36
CA ASP A 30 1.84 2.67 -4.42
C ASP A 30 3.16 2.50 -3.68
N ILE A 31 4.14 3.35 -4.02
CA ILE A 31 5.49 3.28 -3.47
C ILE A 31 5.54 4.02 -2.14
N ILE A 32 4.86 5.16 -2.07
CA ILE A 32 4.70 5.93 -0.84
C ILE A 32 3.27 6.42 -0.80
N GLU A 33 2.45 5.85 0.07
CA GLU A 33 1.12 6.35 0.37
C GLU A 33 0.96 6.60 1.87
N SER A 34 0.24 7.65 2.22
CA SER A 34 -0.09 7.96 3.61
C SER A 34 -1.40 8.72 3.68
N VAL A 35 -2.12 8.58 4.79
CA VAL A 35 -3.37 9.27 5.06
C VAL A 35 -3.26 10.00 6.40
N HIS A 36 -3.73 11.25 6.43
CA HIS A 36 -3.66 12.12 7.60
C HIS A 36 -2.22 12.31 8.09
N GLU A 37 -1.99 12.20 9.40
CA GLU A 37 -0.67 12.28 10.04
C GLU A 37 -0.06 10.91 10.35
N THR A 38 -0.42 9.85 9.61
CA THR A 38 0.27 8.57 9.78
C THR A 38 1.78 8.76 9.63
N THR A 39 2.52 8.03 10.45
CA THR A 39 3.98 8.04 10.51
C THR A 39 4.58 6.78 9.88
N ARG A 40 3.72 5.85 9.47
CA ARG A 40 4.07 4.60 8.78
C ARG A 40 3.52 4.66 7.36
N VAL A 41 4.40 4.46 6.39
CA VAL A 41 4.05 4.45 4.97
C VAL A 41 3.22 3.21 4.66
N SER A 42 2.21 3.35 3.81
CA SER A 42 1.55 2.22 3.16
C SER A 42 2.18 2.02 1.78
N THR A 43 2.57 0.79 1.48
CA THR A 43 2.98 0.36 0.14
C THR A 43 2.03 -0.72 -0.33
N THR A 44 1.47 -0.55 -1.52
CA THR A 44 0.32 -1.36 -1.96
C THR A 44 0.47 -1.73 -3.42
N LEU A 45 0.04 -2.95 -3.77
CA LEU A 45 -0.22 -3.30 -5.16
C LEU A 45 -1.73 -3.46 -5.35
N HIS A 46 -2.24 -2.90 -6.44
CA HIS A 46 -3.61 -3.09 -6.90
C HIS A 46 -3.60 -3.79 -8.26
N THR A 47 -4.30 -4.90 -8.39
CA THR A 47 -4.40 -5.70 -9.62
C THR A 47 -5.84 -6.14 -9.88
N ASP A 48 -6.09 -6.82 -11.00
CA ASP A 48 -7.22 -7.74 -11.12
C ASP A 48 -6.93 -9.07 -10.41
N GLU A 49 -7.81 -10.05 -10.58
CA GLU A 49 -7.68 -11.37 -9.98
C GLU A 49 -6.39 -12.10 -10.41
N GLY A 50 -5.87 -12.97 -9.55
CA GLY A 50 -4.74 -13.84 -9.87
C GLY A 50 -3.37 -13.40 -9.33
N CYS A 51 -3.32 -12.29 -8.59
CA CYS A 51 -2.12 -11.89 -7.84
C CYS A 51 -2.34 -12.09 -6.33
N ASP A 52 -1.75 -13.16 -5.77
CA ASP A 52 -1.82 -13.49 -4.35
C ASP A 52 -0.41 -13.54 -3.73
N GLN A 53 -0.20 -12.76 -2.67
CA GLN A 53 1.04 -12.68 -1.89
C GLN A 53 0.94 -13.43 -0.56
N SER A 54 -0.04 -14.32 -0.37
CA SER A 54 -0.21 -15.11 0.87
C SER A 54 1.02 -15.95 1.27
N GLY A 55 1.90 -16.26 0.31
CA GLY A 55 3.18 -16.94 0.56
C GLY A 55 4.31 -16.05 1.07
N VAL A 56 4.14 -14.72 1.08
CA VAL A 56 5.16 -13.76 1.54
C VAL A 56 5.03 -13.52 3.05
N VAL A 57 6.11 -13.79 3.77
CA VAL A 57 6.12 -13.84 5.24
C VAL A 57 6.76 -12.58 5.83
N ALA A 58 5.97 -11.80 6.58
CA ALA A 58 6.46 -10.63 7.32
C ALA A 58 7.56 -11.02 8.34
N GLY A 59 8.61 -10.21 8.43
CA GLY A 59 9.77 -10.47 9.28
C GLY A 59 10.80 -11.45 8.68
N LYS A 60 10.47 -12.13 7.57
CA LYS A 60 11.38 -12.97 6.80
C LYS A 60 11.66 -12.41 5.42
N ASP A 61 10.60 -12.15 4.66
CA ASP A 61 10.68 -11.72 3.26
C ASP A 61 10.59 -10.19 3.13
N PHE A 62 10.04 -9.50 4.14
CA PHE A 62 10.05 -8.04 4.26
C PHE A 62 10.03 -7.57 5.72
N THR A 63 10.47 -6.34 5.98
CA THR A 63 10.63 -5.78 7.35
C THR A 63 9.42 -4.99 7.85
N GLY A 64 8.37 -4.89 7.05
CA GLY A 64 7.10 -4.25 7.41
C GLY A 64 6.11 -5.22 8.04
N GLU A 65 4.87 -4.78 8.14
CA GLU A 65 3.73 -5.58 8.57
C GLU A 65 2.68 -5.59 7.46
N TRP A 66 1.95 -6.70 7.31
CA TRP A 66 0.77 -6.68 6.46
C TRP A 66 -0.29 -5.74 7.05
N GLU A 67 -0.96 -4.99 6.18
CA GLU A 67 -2.21 -4.36 6.57
C GLU A 67 -3.29 -5.39 6.85
N THR A 68 -4.30 -5.00 7.63
CA THR A 68 -5.39 -5.88 8.02
C THR A 68 -6.59 -5.66 7.12
N GLY A 69 -7.10 -6.73 6.50
CA GLY A 69 -8.32 -6.72 5.73
C GLY A 69 -9.59 -6.70 6.58
N ALA A 70 -10.74 -6.54 5.92
CA ALA A 70 -12.06 -6.50 6.55
C ALA A 70 -12.40 -7.76 7.39
N SER A 71 -11.78 -8.90 7.10
CA SER A 71 -11.94 -10.15 7.85
C SER A 71 -10.86 -10.40 8.91
N ASN A 72 -10.10 -9.37 9.31
CA ASN A 72 -8.98 -9.47 10.27
C ASN A 72 -7.81 -10.38 9.85
N ASN A 73 -7.72 -10.70 8.56
CA ASN A 73 -6.58 -11.40 7.97
C ASN A 73 -5.61 -10.41 7.30
N PRO A 74 -4.35 -10.80 7.05
CA PRO A 74 -3.43 -10.02 6.21
C PRO A 74 -4.06 -9.66 4.87
N ALA A 75 -3.93 -8.41 4.44
CA ALA A 75 -4.29 -7.95 3.11
C ALA A 75 -3.20 -8.37 2.11
N SER A 76 -3.13 -9.67 1.80
CA SER A 76 -2.10 -10.25 0.94
C SER A 76 -2.57 -10.52 -0.50
N ASN A 77 -3.86 -10.40 -0.80
CA ASN A 77 -4.37 -10.56 -2.16
C ASN A 77 -4.43 -9.20 -2.85
N CYS A 78 -3.80 -9.06 -4.01
CA CYS A 78 -3.65 -7.76 -4.66
C CYS A 78 -4.87 -7.37 -5.51
N ASP A 79 -5.84 -8.28 -5.69
CA ASP A 79 -7.10 -7.97 -6.34
C ASP A 79 -7.86 -6.88 -5.57
N VAL A 80 -8.23 -5.81 -6.26
CA VAL A 80 -9.05 -4.71 -5.70
C VAL A 80 -10.43 -5.16 -5.21
N LYS A 81 -10.87 -6.38 -5.58
CA LYS A 81 -12.12 -7.03 -5.17
C LYS A 81 -11.91 -8.26 -4.29
N ALA A 82 -10.71 -8.45 -3.73
CA ALA A 82 -10.40 -9.61 -2.90
C ALA A 82 -11.39 -9.79 -1.74
N GLN A 83 -11.94 -10.99 -1.61
CA GLN A 83 -12.83 -11.34 -0.50
C GLN A 83 -12.07 -11.28 0.83
N GLY A 84 -12.66 -10.62 1.82
CA GLY A 84 -12.09 -10.49 3.17
C GLY A 84 -11.11 -9.34 3.34
N GLN A 85 -10.86 -8.57 2.28
CA GLN A 85 -10.19 -7.27 2.31
C GLN A 85 -11.21 -6.12 2.14
N TRP A 86 -10.80 -4.90 2.48
CA TRP A 86 -11.62 -3.71 2.22
C TRP A 86 -11.75 -3.46 0.71
N ALA A 87 -12.81 -2.76 0.31
CA ALA A 87 -12.99 -2.40 -1.10
C ALA A 87 -11.79 -1.58 -1.59
N ASN A 88 -11.21 -1.99 -2.71
CA ASN A 88 -10.02 -1.37 -3.30
C ASN A 88 -8.75 -1.42 -2.42
N GLN A 89 -8.66 -2.31 -1.42
CA GLN A 89 -7.50 -2.34 -0.54
C GLN A 89 -6.22 -2.79 -1.24
N GLY A 90 -6.31 -3.72 -2.21
CA GLY A 90 -5.13 -4.38 -2.76
C GLY A 90 -4.32 -5.10 -1.68
N CYS A 91 -3.08 -5.47 -2.01
CA CYS A 91 -2.18 -6.12 -1.06
C CYS A 91 -1.26 -5.07 -0.42
N GLY A 92 -1.69 -4.55 0.73
CA GLY A 92 -1.06 -3.42 1.42
C GLY A 92 -0.12 -3.84 2.55
N GLN A 93 1.02 -3.17 2.66
CA GLN A 93 1.98 -3.34 3.75
C GLN A 93 2.21 -2.00 4.44
N LYS A 94 2.31 -2.03 5.78
CA LYS A 94 2.77 -0.90 6.59
C LYS A 94 4.26 -0.99 6.83
N GLY A 95 4.99 0.04 6.41
CA GLY A 95 6.41 0.18 6.72
C GLY A 95 6.68 0.40 8.21
N PRO A 96 7.96 0.40 8.62
CA PRO A 96 8.38 0.78 9.97
C PRO A 96 7.97 2.21 10.37
N GLU A 97 8.15 2.54 11.64
CA GLU A 97 7.87 3.88 12.18
C GLU A 97 8.76 4.97 11.59
N GLY A 98 8.15 6.09 11.19
CA GLY A 98 8.84 7.28 10.70
C GLY A 98 9.31 7.18 9.25
N THR A 99 8.69 6.32 8.44
CA THR A 99 8.96 6.19 7.00
C THR A 99 8.12 7.14 6.15
N THR A 100 7.20 7.89 6.76
CA THR A 100 6.44 8.96 6.11
C THR A 100 6.16 10.10 7.10
N GLY A 101 5.59 11.19 6.62
CA GLY A 101 5.04 12.25 7.44
C GLY A 101 6.09 13.13 8.14
N ALA A 102 5.68 13.76 9.23
CA ALA A 102 6.52 14.67 10.00
C ALA A 102 7.85 14.02 10.49
N PRO A 103 7.89 12.77 10.99
CA PRO A 103 9.15 12.15 11.42
C PRO A 103 10.13 11.90 10.27
N PHE A 104 9.65 11.54 9.08
CA PHE A 104 10.48 11.39 7.89
C PHE A 104 11.09 12.74 7.49
N ASN A 105 10.26 13.78 7.44
CA ASN A 105 10.71 15.14 7.13
C ASN A 105 11.73 15.69 8.14
N ALA A 106 11.55 15.41 9.43
CA ALA A 106 12.47 15.85 10.49
C ALA A 106 13.88 15.25 10.36
N LYS A 107 14.03 14.14 9.63
CA LYS A 107 15.32 13.49 9.33
C LYS A 107 15.95 13.96 8.00
N GLY A 108 15.32 14.90 7.30
CA GLY A 108 15.79 15.44 6.02
C GLY A 108 15.10 14.85 4.78
N GLY A 109 14.16 13.91 4.96
CA GLY A 109 13.65 13.08 3.88
C GLY A 109 14.48 11.81 3.79
#